data_AF-A0A0T6AV89-F1
#
_entry.id   AF-A0A0T6AV89-F1
#
_cell.length_a   1.000
_cell.length_b   1.000
_cell.length_c   1.000
_cell.angle_alpha   90.00
_cell.angle_beta   90.00
_cell.angle_gamma   90.00
#
_symmetry.space_group_name_H-M   'P 1'
#
loop_
_entity.id
_entity.type
_entity.pdbx_description
1 polymer ?
#
loop_
_entity_poly.entity_id
_entity_poly.type
_entity_poly.pdbx_seq_one_letter_code
_entity_poly.pdbx_strand_id
1 'polypeptide(L)'
;HRPRTMSSNCELEPGASSESVLVVSESCDNIEQMSSSLEEIKNSNSVVSSDENIENCNNIENFEDACSNMNLNAGQDDDYMRNKEWLSKKKHIFVLSSAGKPIYSRYGNEDKLATLYGVMQALVSFVQDQNDSIQSIHAGDTLFVFLFKNHLILVAVSKTGESISQLITQLNYVFNQITSVLTLTRLNKIYEQRRNYDLRRLLSGVERLIDHLLDFSEREPAFVLGGVQCLTLPLSMRDTISSAIVQACNKIKNLVFAILLANNKLITLVRMKKYCIHPADLHLILNLVQASESLKTAESWTPLCLPRFDASGFLYGHVSYLSEDCQACLLLLTVERDVFFTLSEAKQRIVEKLRRANCLEA
;
A
#
# COMPACT_ATOMS: atom_id res chain seq x y z
N HIS A 1 37.78 43.58 0.10
CA HIS A 1 37.56 42.21 -0.40
C HIS A 1 36.24 41.65 0.13
N ARG A 2 35.25 41.50 -0.75
CA ARG A 2 34.08 40.60 -0.67
C ARG A 2 33.81 40.16 -2.12
N PRO A 3 33.63 38.87 -2.44
CA PRO A 3 33.37 38.47 -3.81
C PRO A 3 31.89 38.61 -4.17
N ARG A 4 31.65 39.09 -5.40
CA ARG A 4 30.35 39.22 -6.06
C ARG A 4 29.86 37.84 -6.51
N THR A 5 28.63 37.48 -6.14
CA THR A 5 27.86 36.41 -6.79
C THR A 5 27.17 36.98 -8.02
N MET A 6 27.45 36.41 -9.20
CA MET A 6 26.68 36.66 -10.42
C MET A 6 25.44 35.76 -10.41
N SER A 7 24.26 36.37 -10.34
CA SER A 7 22.98 35.71 -10.59
C SER A 7 22.71 35.72 -12.09
N SER A 8 22.73 34.56 -12.74
CA SER A 8 22.18 34.40 -14.09
C SER A 8 20.66 34.32 -13.99
N ASN A 9 19.97 35.42 -14.32
CA ASN A 9 18.53 35.40 -14.57
C ASN A 9 18.28 34.68 -15.90
N CYS A 10 17.78 33.44 -15.85
CA CYS A 10 17.03 32.88 -16.97
C CYS A 10 15.60 33.41 -16.88
N GLU A 11 15.27 34.34 -17.75
CA GLU A 11 13.90 34.73 -18.04
C GLU A 11 13.14 33.50 -18.58
N LEU A 12 12.12 33.06 -17.84
CA LEU A 12 11.18 32.03 -18.29
C LEU A 12 10.18 32.70 -19.25
N GLU A 13 10.14 32.24 -20.50
CA GLU A 13 9.05 32.61 -21.42
C GLU A 13 7.71 32.07 -20.91
N PRO A 14 6.62 32.84 -20.98
CA PRO A 14 5.30 32.40 -20.57
C PRO A 14 4.69 31.53 -21.69
N GLY A 15 4.86 30.21 -21.59
CA GLY A 15 4.30 29.27 -22.56
C GLY A 15 4.74 27.81 -22.43
N ALA A 16 5.69 27.48 -21.57
CA ALA A 16 6.06 26.08 -21.33
C ALA A 16 4.99 25.40 -20.45
N SER A 17 4.31 24.39 -21.01
CA SER A 17 3.61 23.38 -20.21
C SER A 17 4.56 22.87 -19.14
N SER A 18 4.12 22.82 -17.88
CA SER A 18 4.88 22.24 -16.77
C SER A 18 5.20 20.77 -17.09
N GLU A 19 6.35 20.51 -17.70
CA GLU A 19 6.74 19.16 -18.12
C GLU A 19 6.81 18.22 -16.92
N SER A 20 6.23 17.04 -17.09
CA SER A 20 6.28 15.91 -16.17
C SER A 20 7.68 15.29 -16.17
N VAL A 21 8.66 16.02 -15.63
CA VAL A 21 10.05 15.56 -15.58
C VAL A 21 10.17 14.40 -14.57
N LEU A 22 10.46 13.21 -15.11
CA LEU A 22 10.83 12.03 -14.32
C LEU A 22 12.27 12.13 -13.84
N VAL A 23 12.49 11.85 -12.57
CA VAL A 23 13.80 11.87 -11.91
C VAL A 23 14.02 10.59 -11.11
N VAL A 24 15.28 10.20 -10.95
CA VAL A 24 15.67 9.11 -10.06
C VAL A 24 15.60 9.62 -8.62
N SER A 25 15.11 8.81 -7.70
CA SER A 25 15.01 9.18 -6.29
C SER A 25 16.37 9.04 -5.59
N GLU A 26 17.05 10.16 -5.33
CA GLU A 26 18.34 10.19 -4.63
C GLU A 26 18.20 10.58 -3.14
N SER A 27 17.23 11.45 -2.82
CA SER A 27 16.72 11.75 -1.48
C SER A 27 15.44 12.57 -1.63
N CYS A 28 14.48 12.43 -0.71
CA CYS A 28 13.31 13.30 -0.66
C CYS A 28 13.37 14.13 0.62
N ASP A 29 13.89 15.34 0.52
CA ASP A 29 13.83 16.30 1.61
C ASP A 29 12.37 16.79 1.73
N ASN A 30 11.75 16.54 2.89
CA ASN A 30 10.39 16.96 3.28
C ASN A 30 9.20 16.19 2.68
N ILE A 31 9.13 14.88 2.95
CA ILE A 31 7.93 14.05 2.67
C ILE A 31 6.65 14.62 3.34
N GLU A 32 6.76 15.33 4.46
CA GLU A 32 5.61 15.81 5.24
C GLU A 32 4.96 17.11 4.71
N GLN A 33 5.61 17.87 3.82
CA GLN A 33 5.13 19.18 3.35
C GLN A 33 4.54 19.18 1.93
N MET A 34 4.47 18.03 1.27
CA MET A 34 3.96 17.94 -0.11
C MET A 34 2.46 17.62 -0.13
N SER A 35 1.68 18.45 -0.82
CA SER A 35 0.32 18.08 -1.24
C SER A 35 0.40 17.19 -2.49
N SER A 36 0.03 15.93 -2.33
CA SER A 36 0.06 14.89 -3.37
C SER A 36 -1.34 14.57 -3.89
N SER A 37 -2.14 15.61 -4.17
CA SER A 37 -3.49 15.39 -4.69
C SER A 37 -3.44 14.82 -6.11
N LEU A 38 -4.04 13.64 -6.30
CA LEU A 38 -4.18 13.01 -7.62
C LEU A 38 -4.96 13.92 -8.59
N GLU A 39 -5.88 14.73 -8.08
CA GLU A 39 -6.63 15.71 -8.88
C GLU A 39 -5.75 16.85 -9.41
N GLU A 40 -4.75 17.30 -8.66
CA GLU A 40 -3.75 18.25 -9.18
C GLU A 40 -2.98 17.64 -10.37
N ILE A 41 -2.65 16.35 -10.32
CA ILE A 41 -1.93 15.66 -11.39
C ILE A 41 -2.79 15.61 -12.65
N LYS A 42 -4.05 15.17 -12.52
CA LYS A 42 -5.00 15.12 -13.66
C LYS A 42 -5.20 16.50 -14.28
N ASN A 43 -5.39 17.53 -13.47
CA ASN A 43 -5.67 18.89 -13.95
C ASN A 43 -4.44 19.58 -14.55
N SER A 44 -3.23 19.26 -14.06
CA SER A 44 -1.99 19.85 -14.59
C SER A 44 -1.66 19.41 -16.02
N ASN A 45 -2.23 18.28 -16.48
CA ASN A 45 -1.88 17.64 -17.74
C ASN A 45 -3.07 17.37 -18.68
N SER A 46 -4.30 17.79 -18.34
CA SER A 46 -5.50 17.60 -19.17
C SER A 46 -6.04 18.90 -19.80
N VAL A 47 -6.49 18.79 -21.05
CA VAL A 47 -7.46 19.70 -21.66
C VAL A 47 -8.84 19.21 -21.21
N VAL A 48 -9.67 20.13 -20.75
CA VAL A 48 -10.98 19.90 -20.11
C VAL A 48 -11.83 18.84 -20.82
N SER A 49 -12.18 17.78 -20.11
CA SER A 49 -13.41 17.03 -20.33
C SER A 49 -13.96 16.59 -18.98
N SER A 50 -15.01 17.29 -18.55
CA SER A 50 -15.85 16.99 -17.41
C SER A 50 -16.75 15.80 -17.74
N ASP A 51 -16.64 14.71 -16.99
CA ASP A 51 -17.74 13.78 -16.68
C ASP A 51 -17.27 12.82 -15.57
N GLU A 52 -17.62 13.14 -14.32
CA GLU A 52 -17.52 12.19 -13.21
C GLU A 52 -18.79 11.32 -13.17
N ASN A 53 -18.77 10.19 -13.88
CA ASN A 53 -19.67 9.09 -13.59
C ASN A 53 -19.02 8.19 -12.53
N ILE A 54 -19.68 8.09 -11.38
CA ILE A 54 -19.40 7.10 -10.35
C ILE A 54 -19.84 5.75 -10.90
N GLU A 55 -18.99 5.13 -11.70
CA GLU A 55 -19.19 3.75 -12.12
C GLU A 55 -18.66 2.77 -11.07
N ASN A 56 -19.49 1.77 -10.79
CA ASN A 56 -19.14 0.55 -10.06
C ASN A 56 -17.90 -0.08 -10.71
N CYS A 57 -16.71 0.15 -10.15
CA CYS A 57 -15.60 -0.76 -10.38
C CYS A 57 -15.86 -2.04 -9.58
N ASN A 58 -16.61 -2.96 -10.16
CA ASN A 58 -16.64 -4.37 -9.76
C ASN A 58 -15.30 -5.09 -10.08
N ASN A 59 -14.25 -4.35 -10.47
CA ASN A 59 -12.95 -4.88 -10.88
C ASN A 59 -12.08 -5.42 -9.71
N ILE A 60 -12.69 -5.78 -8.57
CA ILE A 60 -12.05 -6.66 -7.59
C ILE A 60 -11.93 -8.09 -8.17
N GLU A 61 -12.68 -8.41 -9.22
CA GLU A 61 -12.57 -9.69 -9.95
C GLU A 61 -11.14 -10.02 -10.41
N ASN A 62 -10.29 -9.03 -10.74
CA ASN A 62 -8.88 -9.28 -11.09
C ASN A 62 -8.01 -9.72 -9.90
N PHE A 63 -8.47 -9.56 -8.66
CA PHE A 63 -7.83 -10.16 -7.47
C PHE A 63 -8.40 -11.53 -7.12
N GLU A 64 -9.61 -11.87 -7.60
CA GLU A 64 -10.28 -13.13 -7.26
C GLU A 64 -9.59 -14.35 -7.89
N ASP A 65 -9.09 -14.21 -9.14
CA ASP A 65 -8.42 -15.31 -9.86
C ASP A 65 -7.07 -15.73 -9.28
N ALA A 66 -6.50 -14.96 -8.34
CA ALA A 66 -5.19 -15.22 -7.74
C ALA A 66 -5.25 -15.80 -6.31
N CYS A 67 -6.44 -15.92 -5.73
CA CYS A 67 -6.61 -16.11 -4.27
C CYS A 67 -7.33 -17.40 -3.87
N SER A 68 -7.68 -18.27 -4.82
CA SER A 68 -8.62 -19.38 -4.61
C SER A 68 -8.00 -20.70 -4.13
N ASN A 69 -6.79 -20.72 -3.57
CA ASN A 69 -6.19 -21.95 -3.06
C ASN A 69 -5.39 -21.69 -1.78
N MET A 70 -6.05 -21.74 -0.61
CA MET A 70 -5.54 -22.28 0.67
C MET A 70 -6.55 -21.96 1.79
N ASN A 71 -7.67 -22.68 1.83
CA ASN A 71 -8.49 -22.76 3.05
C ASN A 71 -9.12 -24.15 3.17
N LEU A 72 -8.26 -25.17 3.14
CA LEU A 72 -8.59 -26.54 3.50
C LEU A 72 -8.16 -26.76 4.94
N ASN A 73 -8.97 -26.30 5.91
CA ASN A 73 -9.05 -26.84 7.28
C ASN A 73 -10.29 -26.24 7.99
N ALA A 74 -11.44 -26.27 7.32
CA ALA A 74 -12.74 -25.98 7.92
C ALA A 74 -13.27 -27.21 8.66
N GLY A 75 -12.66 -27.54 9.79
CA GLY A 75 -13.16 -28.64 10.62
C GLY A 75 -12.21 -29.06 11.72
N GLN A 76 -12.19 -28.32 12.83
CA GLN A 76 -12.01 -28.86 14.19
C GLN A 76 -12.14 -27.74 15.25
N ASP A 77 -13.02 -27.98 16.22
CA ASP A 77 -13.44 -27.18 17.38
C ASP A 77 -14.07 -25.79 17.14
N ASP A 78 -15.37 -25.71 17.42
CA ASP A 78 -16.23 -24.52 17.25
C ASP A 78 -16.11 -23.46 18.36
N ASP A 79 -15.39 -23.76 19.45
CA ASP A 79 -15.21 -22.83 20.58
C ASP A 79 -13.75 -22.36 20.68
N TYR A 80 -13.45 -21.23 20.03
CA TYR A 80 -12.12 -20.61 20.11
C TYR A 80 -11.70 -20.27 21.54
N MET A 81 -12.65 -20.06 22.46
CA MET A 81 -12.34 -19.77 23.87
C MET A 81 -11.81 -20.99 24.63
N ARG A 82 -11.92 -22.19 24.04
CA ARG A 82 -11.34 -23.44 24.57
C ARG A 82 -10.24 -24.01 23.69
N ASN A 83 -10.06 -23.44 22.49
CA ASN A 83 -9.03 -23.85 21.56
C ASN A 83 -7.64 -23.41 22.07
N LYS A 84 -6.88 -24.37 22.60
CA LYS A 84 -5.53 -24.12 23.13
C LYS A 84 -4.58 -23.57 22.08
N GLU A 85 -4.70 -23.98 20.82
CA GLU A 85 -3.83 -23.48 19.76
C GLU A 85 -4.07 -21.99 19.51
N TRP A 86 -5.35 -21.59 19.39
CA TRP A 86 -5.72 -20.19 19.22
C TRP A 86 -5.29 -19.35 20.43
N LEU A 87 -5.55 -19.80 21.65
CA LEU A 87 -5.15 -19.11 22.89
C LEU A 87 -3.63 -19.02 23.09
N SER A 88 -2.87 -19.93 22.48
CA SER A 88 -1.41 -19.97 22.57
C SER A 88 -0.71 -18.99 21.62
N LYS A 89 -1.43 -18.41 20.65
CA LYS A 89 -0.84 -17.43 19.74
C LYS A 89 -0.37 -16.23 20.56
N LYS A 90 0.85 -15.77 20.26
CA LYS A 90 1.51 -14.69 21.02
C LYS A 90 0.91 -13.32 20.73
N LYS A 91 0.22 -13.16 19.60
CA LYS A 91 -0.36 -11.90 19.16
C LYS A 91 -1.61 -12.15 18.34
N HIS A 92 -2.70 -11.47 18.64
CA HIS A 92 -3.88 -11.40 17.79
C HIS A 92 -4.06 -9.97 17.29
N ILE A 93 -4.58 -9.84 16.08
CA ILE A 93 -5.02 -8.58 15.51
C ILE A 93 -6.47 -8.74 15.08
N PHE A 94 -7.29 -7.77 15.48
CA PHE A 94 -8.71 -7.71 15.16
C PHE A 94 -9.05 -6.37 14.52
N VAL A 95 -9.97 -6.39 13.55
CA VAL A 95 -10.56 -5.19 12.97
C VAL A 95 -12.06 -5.33 13.04
N LEU A 96 -12.74 -4.29 13.52
CA LEU A 96 -14.18 -4.21 13.61
C LEU A 96 -14.68 -2.82 13.26
N SER A 97 -15.93 -2.74 12.84
CA SER A 97 -16.58 -1.44 12.63
C SER A 97 -16.92 -0.79 13.97
N SER A 98 -17.19 0.53 13.95
CA SER A 98 -17.72 1.23 15.14
C SER A 98 -19.05 0.66 15.66
N ALA A 99 -19.79 -0.07 14.83
CA ALA A 99 -21.01 -0.78 15.21
C ALA A 99 -20.74 -2.18 15.82
N GLY A 100 -19.48 -2.57 16.00
CA GLY A 100 -19.09 -3.85 16.58
C GLY A 100 -19.06 -5.01 15.60
N LYS A 101 -19.21 -4.76 14.30
CA LYS A 101 -19.22 -5.84 13.29
C LYS A 101 -17.80 -6.33 13.03
N PRO A 102 -17.55 -7.65 13.06
CA PRO A 102 -16.27 -8.22 12.66
C PRO A 102 -15.90 -7.86 11.23
N ILE A 103 -14.63 -7.49 11.00
CA ILE A 103 -14.09 -7.19 9.66
C ILE A 103 -12.90 -8.10 9.33
N TYR A 104 -11.99 -8.33 10.27
CA TYR A 104 -10.82 -9.19 10.06
C TYR A 104 -10.28 -9.71 11.39
N SER A 105 -9.91 -10.99 11.43
CA SER A 105 -9.13 -11.60 12.51
C SER A 105 -7.88 -12.28 11.95
N ARG A 106 -6.69 -11.99 12.50
CA ARG A 106 -5.44 -12.69 12.09
C ARG A 106 -5.53 -14.21 12.25
N TYR A 107 -6.27 -14.66 13.25
CA TYR A 107 -6.45 -16.08 13.52
C TYR A 107 -7.90 -16.39 13.86
N GLY A 108 -8.41 -17.49 13.30
CA GLY A 108 -9.77 -17.94 13.51
C GLY A 108 -10.79 -17.18 12.68
N ASN A 109 -12.02 -17.70 12.64
CA ASN A 109 -13.10 -17.16 11.84
C ASN A 109 -13.84 -16.02 12.56
N GLU A 110 -14.08 -14.93 11.84
CA GLU A 110 -14.71 -13.70 12.33
C GLU A 110 -16.13 -13.92 12.86
N ASP A 111 -16.93 -14.77 12.21
CA ASP A 111 -18.31 -15.04 12.62
C ASP A 111 -18.36 -15.78 13.94
N LYS A 112 -17.47 -16.77 14.13
CA LYS A 112 -17.34 -17.50 15.40
C LYS A 112 -16.80 -16.64 16.54
N LEU A 113 -16.08 -15.57 16.21
CA LEU A 113 -15.53 -14.62 17.20
C LEU A 113 -16.47 -13.43 17.48
N ALA A 114 -17.68 -13.39 16.92
CA ALA A 114 -18.59 -12.25 17.03
C ALA A 114 -18.86 -11.76 18.47
N THR A 115 -18.94 -12.69 19.44
CA THR A 115 -19.09 -12.32 20.86
C THR A 115 -17.89 -11.53 21.39
N LEU A 116 -16.67 -11.90 21.00
CA LEU A 116 -15.45 -11.19 21.39
C LEU A 116 -15.42 -9.78 20.80
N TYR A 117 -15.83 -9.63 19.54
CA TYR A 117 -15.96 -8.32 18.90
C TYR A 117 -16.98 -7.42 19.61
N GLY A 118 -18.11 -7.99 20.03
CA GLY A 118 -19.11 -7.27 20.84
C GLY A 118 -18.52 -6.77 22.17
N VAL A 119 -17.70 -7.58 22.86
CA VAL A 119 -17.01 -7.16 24.09
C VAL A 119 -16.02 -6.03 23.81
N MET A 120 -15.21 -6.13 22.76
CA MET A 120 -14.26 -5.07 22.39
C MET A 120 -14.98 -3.75 22.10
N GLN A 121 -16.08 -3.79 21.35
CA GLN A 121 -16.88 -2.60 21.07
C GLN A 121 -17.51 -2.02 22.34
N ALA A 122 -18.04 -2.86 23.24
CA ALA A 122 -18.65 -2.40 24.48
C ALA A 122 -17.62 -1.68 25.38
N LEU A 123 -16.38 -2.18 25.45
CA LEU A 123 -15.29 -1.52 26.17
C LEU A 123 -14.98 -0.14 25.58
N VAL A 124 -14.88 -0.04 24.25
CA VAL A 124 -14.63 1.22 23.55
C VAL A 124 -15.77 2.21 23.81
N SER A 125 -17.03 1.78 23.66
CA SER A 125 -18.19 2.65 23.86
C SER A 125 -18.34 3.12 25.30
N PHE A 126 -18.12 2.25 26.29
CA PHE A 126 -18.19 2.62 27.70
C PHE A 126 -17.23 3.77 28.07
N VAL A 127 -16.02 3.76 27.50
CA VAL A 127 -15.03 4.83 27.73
C VAL A 127 -15.38 6.09 26.92
N GLN A 128 -15.86 5.92 25.69
CA GLN A 128 -16.32 7.04 24.85
C GLN A 128 -17.49 7.82 25.46
N ASP A 129 -18.41 7.14 26.14
CA ASP A 129 -19.53 7.78 26.84
C ASP A 129 -19.06 8.73 27.97
N GLN A 130 -17.82 8.59 28.42
CA GLN A 130 -17.18 9.47 29.39
C GLN A 130 -16.36 10.60 28.74
N ASN A 131 -16.49 10.80 27.42
CA ASN A 131 -15.67 11.69 26.61
C ASN A 131 -14.16 11.38 26.67
N ASP A 132 -13.81 10.10 26.81
CA ASP A 132 -12.43 9.62 26.78
C ASP A 132 -12.25 8.54 25.68
N SER A 133 -11.01 8.15 25.40
CA SER A 133 -10.67 7.13 24.41
C SER A 133 -9.81 6.05 25.03
N ILE A 134 -10.26 4.79 24.92
CA ILE A 134 -9.45 3.67 25.35
C ILE A 134 -8.21 3.55 24.44
N GLN A 135 -7.03 3.59 25.04
CA GLN A 135 -5.76 3.44 24.32
C GLN A 135 -5.17 2.05 24.50
N SER A 136 -5.12 1.57 25.75
CA SER A 136 -4.58 0.26 26.06
C SER A 136 -5.11 -0.31 27.38
N ILE A 137 -5.06 -1.63 27.52
CA ILE A 137 -5.30 -2.36 28.76
C ILE A 137 -4.09 -3.25 29.04
N HIS A 138 -3.58 -3.23 30.27
CA HIS A 138 -2.49 -4.07 30.72
C HIS A 138 -3.02 -5.15 31.66
N ALA A 139 -2.88 -6.41 31.29
CA ALA A 139 -3.33 -7.56 32.08
C ALA A 139 -2.21 -8.61 32.18
N GLY A 140 -1.43 -8.55 33.25
CA GLY A 140 -0.27 -9.41 33.44
C GLY A 140 0.77 -9.20 32.34
N ASP A 141 1.12 -10.26 31.60
CA ASP A 141 2.02 -10.25 30.46
C ASP A 141 1.34 -9.90 29.12
N THR A 142 0.03 -9.66 29.16
CA THR A 142 -0.79 -9.40 27.97
C THR A 142 -1.13 -7.92 27.86
N LEU A 143 -0.81 -7.34 26.71
CA LEU A 143 -1.09 -5.96 26.35
C LEU A 143 -2.19 -5.91 25.28
N PHE A 144 -3.26 -5.17 25.57
CA PHE A 144 -4.31 -4.84 24.62
C PHE A 144 -4.09 -3.40 24.16
N VAL A 145 -4.03 -3.15 22.85
CA VAL A 145 -3.88 -1.81 22.27
C VAL A 145 -5.04 -1.57 21.32
N PHE A 146 -5.71 -0.44 21.49
CA PHE A 146 -6.85 -0.03 20.68
C PHE A 146 -6.45 1.16 19.81
N LEU A 147 -6.82 1.10 18.54
CA LEU A 147 -6.65 2.19 17.58
C LEU A 147 -7.99 2.47 16.92
N PHE A 148 -8.58 3.62 17.26
CA PHE A 148 -9.78 4.11 16.59
C PHE A 148 -9.38 4.96 15.38
N LYS A 149 -9.82 4.57 14.18
CA LYS A 149 -9.58 5.30 12.92
C LYS A 149 -10.83 5.38 12.07
N ASN A 150 -11.40 6.58 11.98
CA ASN A 150 -12.64 6.87 11.25
C ASN A 150 -13.80 5.97 11.74
N HIS A 151 -14.20 5.00 10.93
CA HIS A 151 -15.29 4.08 11.22
C HIS A 151 -14.81 2.69 11.69
N LEU A 152 -13.51 2.53 11.87
CA LEU A 152 -12.87 1.26 12.23
C LEU A 152 -12.24 1.35 13.61
N ILE A 153 -12.39 0.28 14.37
CA ILE A 153 -11.64 -0.01 15.59
C ILE A 153 -10.67 -1.13 15.22
N LEU A 154 -9.40 -0.94 15.51
CA LEU A 154 -8.38 -1.96 15.35
C LEU A 154 -7.83 -2.30 16.74
N VAL A 155 -7.64 -3.58 17.01
CA VAL A 155 -7.22 -4.05 18.32
C VAL A 155 -6.06 -5.04 18.17
N ALA A 156 -4.97 -4.78 18.87
CA ALA A 156 -3.88 -5.73 19.04
C ALA A 156 -3.95 -6.32 20.45
N VAL A 157 -3.84 -7.64 20.57
CA VAL A 157 -3.69 -8.35 21.84
C VAL A 157 -2.38 -9.10 21.80
N SER A 158 -1.39 -8.71 22.60
CA SER A 158 -0.01 -9.17 22.44
C SER A 158 0.64 -9.61 23.75
N LYS A 159 1.45 -10.67 23.67
CA LYS A 159 2.31 -11.24 24.72
C LYS A 159 3.79 -11.23 24.32
N THR A 160 4.16 -10.41 23.33
CA THR A 160 5.50 -10.41 22.71
C THR A 160 6.50 -9.46 23.38
N GLY A 161 6.05 -8.60 24.28
CA GLY A 161 6.88 -7.55 24.91
C GLY A 161 7.05 -6.29 24.06
N GLU A 162 6.36 -6.18 22.91
CA GLU A 162 6.33 -4.97 22.10
C GLU A 162 5.66 -3.80 22.84
N SER A 163 6.17 -2.60 22.62
CA SER A 163 5.60 -1.38 23.18
C SER A 163 4.27 -1.03 22.51
N ILE A 164 3.46 -0.21 23.20
CA ILE A 164 2.20 0.33 22.66
C ILE A 164 2.43 1.02 21.31
N SER A 165 3.51 1.80 21.17
CA SER A 165 3.84 2.49 19.91
C SER A 165 4.12 1.51 18.76
N GLN A 166 4.84 0.42 19.01
CA GLN A 166 5.10 -0.61 17.99
C GLN A 166 3.83 -1.32 17.54
N LEU A 167 2.92 -1.61 18.48
CA LEU A 167 1.62 -2.20 18.17
C LEU A 167 0.72 -1.21 17.41
N ILE A 168 0.70 0.06 17.80
CA ILE A 168 -0.01 1.12 17.06
C ILE A 168 0.52 1.20 15.62
N THR A 169 1.84 1.11 15.40
CA THR A 169 2.43 1.10 14.05
C THR A 169 1.93 -0.08 13.23
N GLN A 170 1.86 -1.28 13.80
CA GLN A 170 1.29 -2.46 13.11
C GLN A 170 -0.19 -2.28 12.78
N LEU A 171 -1.00 -1.78 13.72
CA LEU A 171 -2.41 -1.47 13.47
C LEU A 171 -2.57 -0.42 12.37
N ASN A 172 -1.68 0.58 12.30
CA ASN A 172 -1.66 1.55 11.20
C ASN A 172 -1.36 0.89 9.85
N TYR A 173 -0.44 -0.08 9.78
CA TYR A 173 -0.19 -0.83 8.55
C TYR A 173 -1.41 -1.64 8.10
N VAL A 174 -2.11 -2.30 9.04
CA VAL A 174 -3.36 -3.01 8.74
C VAL A 174 -4.44 -2.06 8.22
N PHE A 175 -4.62 -0.91 8.87
CA PHE A 175 -5.55 0.12 8.38
C PHE A 175 -5.16 0.61 6.98
N ASN A 176 -3.87 0.87 6.75
CA ASN A 176 -3.38 1.32 5.46
C ASN A 176 -3.63 0.26 4.36
N GLN A 177 -3.43 -1.03 4.66
CA GLN A 177 -3.70 -2.14 3.74
C GLN A 177 -5.20 -2.24 3.37
N ILE A 178 -6.10 -1.97 4.31
CA ILE A 178 -7.55 -1.89 4.02
C ILE A 178 -7.81 -0.70 3.07
N THR A 179 -7.24 0.47 3.39
CA THR A 179 -7.44 1.68 2.57
C THR A 179 -6.70 1.63 1.23
N SER A 180 -5.68 0.82 1.04
CA SER A 180 -5.00 0.68 -0.25
C SER A 180 -5.88 -0.05 -1.28
N VAL A 181 -6.80 -0.90 -0.80
CA VAL A 181 -7.78 -1.61 -1.63
C VAL A 181 -9.08 -0.82 -1.77
N LEU A 182 -9.55 -0.17 -0.70
CA LEU A 182 -10.85 0.52 -0.71
C LEU A 182 -10.78 2.03 -0.91
N THR A 183 -9.66 2.71 -0.71
CA THR A 183 -9.55 4.17 -0.44
C THR A 183 -10.26 4.60 0.84
N LEU A 184 -9.76 5.66 1.47
CA LEU A 184 -10.39 6.28 2.63
C LEU A 184 -11.72 6.94 2.25
N THR A 185 -11.80 7.57 1.08
CA THR A 185 -13.03 8.23 0.61
C THR A 185 -14.19 7.25 0.49
N ARG A 186 -13.98 6.08 -0.15
CA ARG A 186 -15.06 5.08 -0.25
C ARG A 186 -15.41 4.51 1.12
N LEU A 187 -14.42 4.23 1.97
CA LEU A 187 -14.66 3.75 3.34
C LEU A 187 -15.59 4.69 4.11
N ASN A 188 -15.30 5.99 4.10
CA ASN A 188 -16.13 6.99 4.78
C ASN A 188 -17.53 7.08 4.16
N LYS A 189 -17.61 7.19 2.83
CA LYS A 189 -18.89 7.26 2.12
C LYS A 189 -19.81 6.07 2.42
N ILE A 190 -19.25 4.85 2.50
CA ILE A 190 -20.01 3.64 2.83
C ILE A 190 -20.65 3.77 4.21
N TYR A 191 -19.88 4.17 5.23
CA TYR A 191 -20.38 4.24 6.61
C TYR A 191 -21.25 5.47 6.89
N GLU A 192 -21.04 6.57 6.19
CA GLU A 192 -21.94 7.73 6.19
C GLU A 192 -23.32 7.36 5.64
N GLN A 193 -23.37 6.61 4.53
CA GLN A 193 -24.62 6.17 3.91
C GLN A 193 -25.26 4.99 4.66
N ARG A 194 -24.45 4.05 5.17
CA ARG A 194 -24.88 2.79 5.78
C ARG A 194 -24.00 2.45 6.97
N ARG A 195 -24.30 3.04 8.13
CA ARG A 195 -23.56 2.82 9.39
C ARG A 195 -23.37 1.35 9.77
N ASN A 196 -24.33 0.50 9.41
CA ASN A 196 -24.32 -0.94 9.71
C ASN A 196 -23.89 -1.80 8.51
N TYR A 197 -23.15 -1.26 7.54
CA TYR A 197 -22.64 -2.05 6.42
C TYR A 197 -21.63 -3.13 6.87
N ASP A 198 -21.66 -4.30 6.23
CA ASP A 198 -20.67 -5.36 6.45
C ASP A 198 -19.53 -5.20 5.45
N LEU A 199 -18.40 -4.64 5.91
CA LEU A 199 -17.26 -4.28 5.06
C LEU A 199 -16.55 -5.49 4.46
N ARG A 200 -16.70 -6.68 5.07
CA ARG A 200 -16.10 -7.94 4.57
C ARG A 200 -16.50 -8.23 3.13
N ARG A 201 -17.71 -7.82 2.74
CA ARG A 201 -18.23 -7.95 1.37
C ARG A 201 -17.37 -7.26 0.31
N LEU A 202 -16.56 -6.26 0.70
CA LEU A 202 -15.67 -5.54 -0.21
C LEU A 202 -14.19 -5.84 0.06
N LEU A 203 -13.89 -6.65 1.07
CA LEU A 203 -12.54 -7.02 1.49
C LEU A 203 -12.23 -8.50 1.28
N SER A 204 -13.10 -9.22 0.57
CA SER A 204 -12.86 -10.61 0.20
C SER A 204 -11.52 -10.75 -0.53
N GLY A 205 -10.65 -11.62 -0.02
CA GLY A 205 -9.30 -11.86 -0.54
C GLY A 205 -8.23 -10.91 0.01
N VAL A 206 -8.62 -9.81 0.64
CA VAL A 206 -7.67 -8.85 1.26
C VAL A 206 -7.07 -9.42 2.55
N GLU A 207 -7.73 -10.39 3.19
CA GLU A 207 -7.25 -11.06 4.40
C GLU A 207 -5.84 -11.63 4.17
N ARG A 208 -5.59 -12.26 3.02
CA ARG A 208 -4.26 -12.77 2.66
C ARG A 208 -3.20 -11.68 2.59
N LEU A 209 -3.55 -10.49 2.08
CA LEU A 209 -2.63 -9.35 2.04
C LEU A 209 -2.34 -8.86 3.47
N ILE A 210 -3.33 -8.81 4.35
CA ILE A 210 -3.16 -8.39 5.75
C ILE A 210 -2.35 -9.42 6.53
N ASP A 211 -2.63 -10.72 6.36
CA ASP A 211 -1.90 -11.83 6.98
C ASP A 211 -0.42 -11.78 6.59
N HIS A 212 -0.15 -11.70 5.29
CA HIS A 212 1.21 -11.61 4.79
C HIS A 212 1.90 -10.32 5.28
N LEU A 213 1.19 -9.18 5.35
CA LEU A 213 1.75 -7.92 5.84
C LEU A 213 2.17 -8.02 7.31
N LEU A 214 1.34 -8.67 8.14
CA LEU A 214 1.63 -8.87 9.55
C LEU A 214 2.84 -9.79 9.73
N ASP A 215 2.88 -10.92 9.02
CA ASP A 215 4.02 -11.84 9.02
C ASP A 215 5.30 -11.18 8.51
N PHE A 216 5.19 -10.34 7.48
CA PHE A 216 6.30 -9.59 6.90
C PHE A 216 6.84 -8.55 7.90
N SER A 217 5.94 -7.77 8.52
CA SER A 217 6.32 -6.73 9.49
C SER A 217 7.02 -7.27 10.74
N GLU A 218 6.76 -8.53 11.11
CA GLU A 218 7.40 -9.18 12.25
C GLU A 218 8.81 -9.69 11.94
N ARG A 219 9.12 -9.92 10.66
CA ARG A 219 10.42 -10.43 10.20
C ARG A 219 11.35 -9.35 9.68
N GLU A 220 10.80 -8.20 9.30
CA GLU A 220 11.51 -7.14 8.61
C GLU A 220 11.66 -5.86 9.48
N PRO A 221 12.88 -5.52 9.94
CA PRO A 221 13.12 -4.32 10.74
C PRO A 221 12.75 -3.01 10.04
N ALA A 222 12.70 -2.99 8.70
CA ALA A 222 12.37 -1.80 7.91
C ALA A 222 11.01 -1.17 8.32
N PHE A 223 10.03 -2.00 8.73
CA PHE A 223 8.74 -1.53 9.20
C PHE A 223 8.83 -0.67 10.46
N VAL A 224 9.66 -1.10 11.42
CA VAL A 224 9.86 -0.41 12.70
C VAL A 224 10.73 0.84 12.51
N LEU A 225 11.73 0.75 11.64
CA LEU A 225 12.66 1.84 11.36
C LEU A 225 12.08 2.90 10.39
N GLY A 226 10.93 2.62 9.78
CA GLY A 226 10.37 3.47 8.71
C GLY A 226 11.27 3.55 7.48
N GLY A 227 12.16 2.58 7.29
CA GLY A 227 13.11 2.52 6.19
C GLY A 227 12.59 1.62 5.05
N VAL A 228 13.35 1.54 3.96
CA VAL A 228 13.09 0.63 2.84
C VAL A 228 14.38 -0.10 2.53
N GLN A 229 14.33 -1.43 2.42
CA GLN A 229 15.51 -2.21 2.06
C GLN A 229 15.78 -2.10 0.56
N CYS A 230 17.00 -1.68 0.20
CA CYS A 230 17.45 -1.62 -1.18
C CYS A 230 18.31 -2.84 -1.53
N LEU A 231 18.22 -3.29 -2.79
CA LEU A 231 19.12 -4.33 -3.31
C LEU A 231 20.50 -3.71 -3.52
N THR A 232 21.54 -4.36 -3.00
CA THR A 232 22.92 -3.91 -3.18
C THR A 232 23.37 -4.21 -4.61
N LEU A 233 23.68 -3.17 -5.37
CA LEU A 233 24.10 -3.25 -6.77
C LEU A 233 25.21 -2.22 -7.03
N PRO A 234 26.13 -2.47 -7.97
CA PRO A 234 27.09 -1.46 -8.43
C PRO A 234 26.37 -0.20 -8.90
N LEU A 235 26.94 0.97 -8.57
CA LEU A 235 26.35 2.27 -8.93
C LEU A 235 26.13 2.39 -10.44
N SER A 236 27.13 2.02 -11.25
CA SER A 236 27.04 2.02 -12.70
C SER A 236 25.87 1.20 -13.24
N MET A 237 25.56 0.07 -12.61
CA MET A 237 24.43 -0.78 -12.99
C MET A 237 23.10 -0.13 -12.59
N ARG A 238 23.01 0.42 -11.38
CA ARG A 238 21.82 1.15 -10.92
C ARG A 238 21.53 2.37 -11.80
N ASP A 239 22.55 3.11 -12.20
CA ASP A 239 22.43 4.26 -13.11
C ASP A 239 21.95 3.82 -14.49
N THR A 240 22.48 2.71 -15.00
CA THR A 240 22.06 2.11 -16.28
C THR A 240 20.58 1.70 -16.23
N ILE A 241 20.17 1.01 -15.17
CA ILE A 241 18.77 0.60 -14.96
C ILE A 241 17.86 1.83 -14.88
N SER A 242 18.23 2.81 -14.07
CA SER A 242 17.42 4.01 -13.85
C SER A 242 17.29 4.84 -15.12
N SER A 243 18.38 4.99 -15.89
CA SER A 243 18.38 5.67 -17.19
C SER A 243 17.52 4.93 -18.22
N ALA A 244 17.56 3.60 -18.25
CA ALA A 244 16.71 2.80 -19.13
C ALA A 244 15.22 3.05 -18.87
N ILE A 245 14.81 3.07 -17.59
CA ILE A 245 13.44 3.37 -17.16
C ILE A 245 13.05 4.80 -17.55
N VAL A 246 13.87 5.80 -17.17
CA VAL A 246 13.58 7.22 -17.48
C VAL A 246 13.40 7.42 -18.99
N GLN A 247 14.32 6.90 -19.81
CA GLN A 247 14.25 7.08 -21.26
C GLN A 247 13.05 6.35 -21.90
N ALA A 248 12.60 5.23 -21.34
CA ALA A 248 11.45 4.50 -21.86
C ALA A 248 10.11 5.14 -21.47
N CYS A 249 10.10 5.86 -20.33
CA CYS A 249 8.90 6.40 -19.72
C CYS A 249 8.73 7.92 -19.86
N ASN A 250 9.77 8.68 -20.24
CA ASN A 250 9.76 10.15 -20.26
C ASN A 250 8.65 10.80 -21.10
N LYS A 251 8.13 10.11 -22.12
CA LYS A 251 7.05 10.60 -22.99
C LYS A 251 5.65 10.22 -22.48
N ILE A 252 5.57 9.38 -21.46
CA ILE A 252 4.31 8.89 -20.91
C ILE A 252 3.80 9.94 -19.94
N LYS A 253 2.74 10.63 -20.35
CA LYS A 253 2.08 11.62 -19.51
C LYS A 253 1.56 10.95 -18.24
N ASN A 254 1.54 11.72 -17.15
CA ASN A 254 0.89 11.32 -15.90
C ASN A 254 1.40 10.03 -15.22
N LEU A 255 2.52 9.47 -15.69
CA LEU A 255 3.23 8.42 -14.97
C LEU A 255 3.87 9.02 -13.72
N VAL A 256 3.39 8.64 -12.54
CA VAL A 256 3.79 9.21 -11.25
C VAL A 256 5.03 8.50 -10.71
N PHE A 257 5.03 7.16 -10.74
CA PHE A 257 6.10 6.34 -10.20
C PHE A 257 6.43 5.16 -11.14
N ALA A 258 7.71 4.86 -11.26
CA ALA A 258 8.22 3.61 -11.83
C ALA A 258 9.15 2.96 -10.79
N ILE A 259 8.74 1.81 -10.28
CA ILE A 259 9.36 1.11 -9.16
C ILE A 259 9.86 -0.23 -9.66
N LEU A 260 11.15 -0.49 -9.48
CA LEU A 260 11.73 -1.79 -9.78
C LEU A 260 12.15 -2.50 -8.50
N LEU A 261 11.63 -3.71 -8.30
CA LEU A 261 11.83 -4.52 -7.10
C LEU A 261 12.45 -5.86 -7.49
N ALA A 262 13.30 -6.43 -6.65
CA ALA A 262 13.71 -7.82 -6.76
C ALA A 262 13.97 -8.39 -5.37
N ASN A 263 13.60 -9.65 -5.13
CA ASN A 263 13.84 -10.34 -3.86
C ASN A 263 13.41 -9.53 -2.63
N ASN A 264 12.22 -8.89 -2.73
CA ASN A 264 11.68 -8.01 -1.70
C ASN A 264 12.49 -6.74 -1.38
N LYS A 265 13.32 -6.30 -2.31
CA LYS A 265 14.18 -5.14 -2.14
C LYS A 265 14.01 -4.17 -3.29
N LEU A 266 14.12 -2.89 -2.98
CA LEU A 266 14.07 -1.82 -3.97
C LEU A 266 15.37 -1.79 -4.79
N ILE A 267 15.26 -1.92 -6.11
CA ILE A 267 16.37 -1.67 -7.04
C ILE A 267 16.43 -0.20 -7.38
N THR A 268 15.34 0.38 -7.89
CA THR A 268 15.30 1.81 -8.20
C THR A 268 13.87 2.34 -8.15
N LEU A 269 13.76 3.62 -7.84
CA LEU A 269 12.52 4.38 -7.88
C LEU A 269 12.74 5.60 -8.77
N VAL A 270 12.03 5.62 -9.88
CA VAL A 270 11.90 6.79 -10.75
C VAL A 270 10.53 7.42 -10.47
N ARG A 271 10.47 8.74 -10.36
CA ARG A 271 9.26 9.46 -9.97
C ARG A 271 9.14 10.78 -10.70
N MET A 272 7.93 11.30 -10.82
CA MET A 272 7.76 12.73 -11.13
C MET A 272 8.42 13.58 -10.04
N LYS A 273 9.22 14.57 -10.43
CA LYS A 273 10.04 15.37 -9.49
C LYS A 273 9.27 15.96 -8.31
N LYS A 274 8.02 16.37 -8.53
CA LYS A 274 7.14 16.95 -7.50
C LYS A 274 6.63 15.93 -6.47
N TYR A 275 6.68 14.63 -6.74
CA TYR A 275 6.00 13.62 -5.93
C TYR A 275 6.98 12.64 -5.32
N CYS A 276 6.83 12.34 -4.03
CA CYS A 276 7.59 11.32 -3.32
C CYS A 276 6.66 10.25 -2.78
N ILE A 277 7.16 9.03 -2.65
CA ILE A 277 6.43 7.92 -2.03
C ILE A 277 6.89 7.74 -0.59
N HIS A 278 5.94 7.58 0.32
CA HIS A 278 6.24 7.31 1.72
C HIS A 278 6.67 5.84 1.90
N PRO A 279 7.66 5.52 2.78
CA PRO A 279 8.11 4.14 3.03
C PRO A 279 6.98 3.15 3.31
N ALA A 280 6.00 3.56 4.13
CA ALA A 280 4.83 2.73 4.44
C ALA A 280 4.02 2.32 3.19
N ASP A 281 3.89 3.18 2.19
CA ASP A 281 3.18 2.83 0.94
C ASP A 281 4.03 1.90 0.07
N LEU A 282 5.35 2.06 0.09
CA LEU A 282 6.25 1.13 -0.59
C LEU A 282 6.25 -0.26 0.07
N HIS A 283 6.06 -0.35 1.39
CA HIS A 283 5.83 -1.62 2.08
C HIS A 283 4.54 -2.29 1.63
N LEU A 284 3.45 -1.54 1.41
CA LEU A 284 2.21 -2.11 0.85
C LEU A 284 2.43 -2.64 -0.57
N ILE A 285 3.23 -1.95 -1.39
CA ILE A 285 3.60 -2.41 -2.72
C ILE A 285 4.43 -3.70 -2.66
N LEU A 286 5.45 -3.75 -1.80
CA LEU A 286 6.26 -4.96 -1.58
C LEU A 286 5.38 -6.13 -1.13
N ASN A 287 4.50 -5.88 -0.17
CA ASN A 287 3.52 -6.84 0.32
C ASN A 287 2.60 -7.36 -0.79
N LEU A 288 2.08 -6.47 -1.64
CA LEU A 288 1.26 -6.82 -2.80
C LEU A 288 2.00 -7.78 -3.73
N VAL A 289 3.23 -7.44 -4.12
CA VAL A 289 4.03 -8.24 -5.06
C VAL A 289 4.37 -9.61 -4.47
N GLN A 290 4.67 -9.69 -3.17
CA GLN A 290 4.99 -10.95 -2.51
C GLN A 290 3.78 -11.85 -2.26
N ALA A 291 2.65 -11.26 -1.88
CA ALA A 291 1.45 -12.01 -1.55
C ALA A 291 0.67 -12.47 -2.79
N SER A 292 1.03 -12.00 -4.00
CA SER A 292 0.28 -12.24 -5.24
C SER A 292 1.09 -13.05 -6.25
N GLU A 293 0.98 -14.38 -6.17
CA GLU A 293 1.68 -15.31 -7.07
C GLU A 293 1.29 -15.14 -8.55
N SER A 294 0.04 -14.74 -8.84
CA SER A 294 -0.44 -14.52 -10.21
C SER A 294 0.34 -13.43 -10.97
N LEU A 295 0.93 -12.48 -10.26
CA LEU A 295 1.73 -11.40 -10.86
C LEU A 295 3.02 -11.93 -11.51
N LYS A 296 3.47 -13.14 -11.16
CA LYS A 296 4.69 -13.74 -11.71
C LYS A 296 4.52 -14.21 -13.15
N THR A 297 3.30 -14.56 -13.55
CA THR A 297 3.03 -15.23 -14.83
C THR A 297 2.41 -14.32 -15.88
N ALA A 298 1.87 -13.17 -15.50
CA ALA A 298 1.15 -12.27 -16.40
C ALA A 298 1.36 -10.80 -16.05
N GLU A 299 1.17 -9.93 -17.04
CA GLU A 299 1.04 -8.50 -16.79
C GLU A 299 -0.32 -8.21 -16.16
N SER A 300 -0.34 -7.43 -15.09
CA SER A 300 -1.56 -7.08 -14.37
C SER A 300 -1.83 -5.59 -14.45
N TRP A 301 -3.12 -5.24 -14.62
CA TRP A 301 -3.63 -3.89 -14.48
C TRP A 301 -4.37 -3.77 -13.15
N THR A 302 -3.74 -3.13 -12.17
CA THR A 302 -4.21 -3.12 -10.79
C THR A 302 -4.50 -1.69 -10.32
N PRO A 303 -5.73 -1.37 -9.88
CA PRO A 303 -5.98 -0.14 -9.14
C PRO A 303 -5.32 -0.25 -7.74
N LEU A 304 -4.52 0.74 -7.37
CA LEU A 304 -3.81 0.78 -6.10
C LEU A 304 -3.94 2.16 -5.46
N CYS A 305 -4.51 2.23 -4.26
CA CYS A 305 -4.45 3.43 -3.45
C CYS A 305 -3.17 3.38 -2.60
N LEU A 306 -2.46 4.51 -2.51
CA LEU A 306 -1.27 4.67 -1.68
C LEU A 306 -1.66 5.61 -0.53
N PRO A 307 -2.06 5.09 0.65
CA PRO A 307 -2.73 5.89 1.67
C PRO A 307 -1.93 7.06 2.24
N ARG A 308 -0.59 6.98 2.22
CA ARG A 308 0.27 8.07 2.69
C ARG A 308 0.62 9.06 1.58
N PHE A 309 0.48 8.68 0.32
CA PHE A 309 0.56 9.55 -0.84
C PHE A 309 -0.77 10.27 -1.07
N ASP A 310 -1.84 9.55 -1.36
CA ASP A 310 -3.20 10.09 -1.47
C ASP A 310 -4.23 9.01 -1.10
N ALA A 311 -4.77 9.10 0.10
CA ALA A 311 -5.78 8.15 0.59
C ALA A 311 -7.14 8.27 -0.12
N SER A 312 -7.35 9.31 -0.93
CA SER A 312 -8.66 9.62 -1.50
C SER A 312 -8.94 8.94 -2.84
N GLY A 313 -7.91 8.49 -3.55
CA GLY A 313 -8.03 7.98 -4.91
C GLY A 313 -7.09 6.81 -5.23
N PHE A 314 -7.31 6.24 -6.41
CA PHE A 314 -6.49 5.16 -6.96
C PHE A 314 -5.49 5.72 -7.96
N LEU A 315 -4.27 5.19 -7.90
CA LEU A 315 -3.38 5.08 -9.05
C LEU A 315 -3.72 3.78 -9.81
N TYR A 316 -3.36 3.74 -11.07
CA TYR A 316 -3.44 2.54 -11.90
C TYR A 316 -2.03 2.03 -12.17
N GLY A 317 -1.78 0.78 -11.79
CA GLY A 317 -0.49 0.13 -11.88
C GLY A 317 -0.45 -0.90 -13.00
N HIS A 318 0.51 -0.75 -13.93
CA HIS A 318 0.99 -1.88 -14.72
C HIS A 318 2.04 -2.61 -13.88
N VAL A 319 1.75 -3.86 -13.53
CA VAL A 319 2.61 -4.69 -12.67
C VAL A 319 3.02 -5.93 -13.44
N SER A 320 4.32 -6.13 -13.63
CA SER A 320 4.84 -7.28 -14.35
C SER A 320 6.27 -7.61 -13.99
N TYR A 321 6.65 -8.87 -14.10
CA TYR A 321 8.06 -9.26 -14.06
C TYR A 321 8.73 -8.91 -15.40
N LEU A 322 10.01 -8.53 -15.34
CA LEU A 322 10.76 -8.11 -16.52
C LEU A 322 10.89 -9.25 -17.54
N SER A 323 11.17 -10.46 -17.09
CA SER A 323 11.28 -11.66 -17.91
C SER A 323 11.19 -12.94 -17.08
N GLU A 324 10.98 -14.10 -17.71
CA GLU A 324 10.88 -15.40 -17.03
C GLU A 324 12.16 -15.82 -16.30
N ASP A 325 13.31 -15.35 -16.79
CA ASP A 325 14.65 -15.59 -16.25
C ASP A 325 15.08 -14.54 -15.21
N CYS A 326 14.24 -13.57 -14.88
CA CYS A 326 14.58 -12.46 -13.98
C CYS A 326 13.52 -12.27 -12.88
N GLN A 327 13.94 -12.34 -11.61
CA GLN A 327 13.04 -12.13 -10.45
C GLN A 327 12.78 -10.64 -10.14
N ALA A 328 12.93 -9.77 -11.14
CA ALA A 328 12.68 -8.34 -11.00
C ALA A 328 11.25 -7.99 -11.45
N CYS A 329 10.48 -7.39 -10.54
CA CYS A 329 9.13 -6.90 -10.76
C CYS A 329 9.15 -5.38 -10.98
N LEU A 330 8.59 -4.95 -12.11
CA LEU A 330 8.40 -3.54 -12.48
C LEU A 330 6.95 -3.13 -12.22
N LEU A 331 6.78 -2.01 -11.52
CA LEU A 331 5.50 -1.34 -11.32
C LEU A 331 5.56 0.05 -11.95
N LEU A 332 4.64 0.32 -12.88
CA LEU A 332 4.45 1.64 -13.48
C LEU A 332 3.10 2.20 -13.02
N LEU A 333 3.13 3.21 -12.16
CA LEU A 333 1.94 3.79 -11.52
C LEU A 333 1.58 5.14 -12.15
N THR A 334 0.35 5.26 -12.63
CA THR A 334 -0.18 6.45 -13.33
C THR A 334 -1.54 6.87 -12.78
N VAL A 335 -1.96 8.11 -13.04
CA VAL A 335 -3.35 8.57 -12.79
C VAL A 335 -4.29 8.30 -13.98
N GLU A 336 -3.76 7.86 -15.12
CA GLU A 336 -4.55 7.56 -16.32
C GLU A 336 -5.06 6.12 -16.34
N ARG A 337 -6.34 5.93 -16.64
CA ARG A 337 -7.01 4.61 -16.66
C ARG A 337 -6.70 3.78 -17.89
N ASP A 338 -6.53 4.43 -19.04
CA ASP A 338 -6.58 3.78 -20.36
C ASP A 338 -5.21 3.72 -21.05
N VAL A 339 -4.13 3.55 -20.27
CA VAL A 339 -2.73 3.53 -20.77
C VAL A 339 -2.03 2.19 -20.58
N PHE A 340 -2.77 1.11 -20.32
CA PHE A 340 -2.21 -0.23 -20.13
C PHE A 340 -1.22 -0.61 -21.24
N PHE A 341 -1.63 -0.50 -22.51
CA PHE A 341 -0.79 -0.89 -23.66
C PHE A 341 0.44 0.00 -23.81
N THR A 342 0.32 1.31 -23.53
CA THR A 342 1.45 2.24 -23.56
C THR A 342 2.50 1.88 -22.50
N LEU A 343 2.06 1.46 -21.32
CA LEU A 343 2.94 1.01 -20.24
C LEU A 343 3.56 -0.37 -20.52
N SER A 344 2.80 -1.27 -21.13
CA SER A 344 3.30 -2.58 -21.60
C SER A 344 4.41 -2.41 -22.66
N GLU A 345 4.22 -1.54 -23.64
CA GLU A 345 5.27 -1.20 -24.63
C GLU A 345 6.49 -0.57 -23.94
N ALA A 346 6.28 0.33 -22.98
CA ALA A 346 7.37 0.92 -22.21
C ALA A 346 8.18 -0.14 -21.46
N LYS A 347 7.52 -1.12 -20.83
CA LYS A 347 8.15 -2.27 -20.19
C LYS A 347 8.97 -3.09 -21.19
N GLN A 348 8.46 -3.37 -22.40
CA GLN A 348 9.23 -4.08 -23.44
C GLN A 348 10.51 -3.32 -23.80
N ARG A 349 10.42 -2.00 -24.02
CA ARG A 349 11.60 -1.16 -24.29
C ARG A 349 12.61 -1.16 -23.14
N ILE A 350 12.15 -1.20 -21.89
CA ILE A 350 13.01 -1.32 -20.70
C ILE A 350 13.75 -2.67 -20.75
N VAL A 351 13.02 -3.77 -20.91
CA VAL A 351 13.58 -5.14 -20.95
C VAL A 351 14.63 -5.27 -22.06
N GLU A 352 14.36 -4.77 -23.27
CA GLU A 352 15.32 -4.79 -24.37
C GLU A 352 16.62 -4.05 -24.04
N LYS A 353 16.51 -2.85 -23.44
CA LYS A 353 17.69 -2.07 -23.04
C LYS A 353 18.49 -2.77 -21.96
N LEU A 354 17.81 -3.34 -20.95
CA LEU A 354 18.47 -4.05 -19.86
C LEU A 354 19.16 -5.34 -20.34
N ARG A 355 18.57 -6.06 -21.31
CA ARG A 355 19.21 -7.21 -21.97
C ARG A 355 20.48 -6.81 -22.71
N ARG A 356 20.43 -5.75 -23.51
CA ARG A 356 21.61 -5.25 -24.23
C ARG A 356 22.74 -4.79 -23.29
N ALA A 357 22.39 -4.36 -22.09
CA ALA A 357 23.33 -3.93 -21.06
C ALA A 357 23.73 -5.05 -20.08
N ASN A 358 23.31 -6.31 -20.31
CA ASN A 358 23.55 -7.46 -19.43
C ASN A 358 23.14 -7.22 -17.95
N CYS A 359 22.06 -6.48 -17.73
CA CYS A 359 21.59 -6.11 -16.39
C CYS A 359 20.52 -7.06 -15.82
N LEU A 360 20.05 -8.05 -16.59
CA LEU A 360 19.00 -8.99 -16.14
C LEU A 360 19.53 -10.22 -15.39
N GLU A 361 20.81 -10.56 -15.55
CA GLU A 361 21.46 -11.74 -14.95
C GLU A 361 22.00 -11.50 -13.54
N ALA A 362 21.96 -10.24 -13.06
CA ALA A 362 22.68 -9.75 -11.89
C ALA A 362 21.90 -9.81 -10.57
#